data_AF-A0A351CBE9-F1
#
_entry.id   AF-A0A351CBE9-F1
#
_cell.length_a   1.000
_cell.length_b   1.000
_cell.length_c   1.000
_cell.angle_alpha   90.00
_cell.angle_beta   90.00
_cell.angle_gamma   90.00
#
_symmetry.space_group_name_H-M   'P 1'
#
loop_
_entity.id
_entity.type
_entity.pdbx_description
1 polymer ?
#
loop_
_entity_poly.entity_id
_entity_poly.type
_entity_poly.pdbx_seq_one_letter_code
_entity_poly.pdbx_strand_id
1 'polypeptide(L)'
;MIRIPMDANAASRALKLSALEVDTLHFYADEYGNELNAEHPRFLNEMIRKVHLKLVNGFVRQRINLVFSGGIAMAEHMAKSIICGADGVIVDFPLLIALECRLCYRCRKDLSCPAKIDNTIDPQWGSQRMINLMGAWHNQLIEVMGAMGIREARRLRGEVGRSMWFEDLEMESFGPIFGKRKIAGLK
;
A
#
# COMPACT_ATOMS: atom_id res chain seq x y z
N MET A 1 7.78 16.62 2.67
CA MET A 1 7.46 15.19 2.89
C MET A 1 8.69 14.50 3.46
N ILE A 2 8.57 13.78 4.58
CA ILE A 2 9.67 13.02 5.18
C ILE A 2 9.50 11.53 4.90
N ARG A 3 10.56 10.88 4.42
CA ARG A 3 10.57 9.43 4.16
C ARG A 3 10.97 8.66 5.42
N ILE A 4 10.20 7.64 5.77
CA ILE A 4 10.39 6.81 6.96
C ILE A 4 10.44 5.35 6.52
N PRO A 5 11.52 4.61 6.80
CA PRO A 5 11.53 3.17 6.58
C PRO A 5 10.46 2.51 7.45
N MET A 6 9.71 1.60 6.86
CA MET A 6 8.73 0.82 7.59
C MET A 6 9.42 -0.29 8.38
N ASP A 7 9.90 0.03 9.57
CA ASP A 7 10.49 -0.90 10.55
C ASP A 7 9.73 -0.87 11.88
N ALA A 8 10.23 -1.62 12.87
CA ALA A 8 9.60 -1.77 14.18
C ALA A 8 9.31 -0.43 14.89
N ASN A 9 10.13 0.58 14.61
CA ASN A 9 10.08 1.91 15.21
C ASN A 9 9.32 2.94 14.37
N ALA A 10 8.79 2.58 13.20
CA ALA A 10 8.11 3.50 12.29
C ALA A 10 6.97 4.29 12.98
N ALA A 11 6.10 3.61 13.72
CA ALA A 11 4.98 4.25 14.43
C ALA A 11 5.44 5.23 15.52
N SER A 12 6.49 4.90 16.26
CA SER A 12 7.06 5.79 17.29
C SER A 12 7.75 7.00 16.67
N ARG A 13 8.44 6.83 15.54
CA ARG A 13 9.00 7.94 14.76
C ARG A 13 7.93 8.85 14.18
N ALA A 14 6.86 8.28 13.65
CA ALA A 14 5.73 9.05 13.14
C ALA A 14 5.17 10.00 14.21
N LEU A 15 4.99 9.50 15.43
CA LEU A 15 4.51 10.31 16.56
C LEU A 15 5.50 11.44 16.92
N LYS A 16 6.80 11.15 17.00
CA LYS A 16 7.83 12.18 17.27
C LYS A 16 7.86 13.26 16.18
N LEU A 17 7.79 12.84 14.92
CA LEU A 17 7.80 13.75 13.77
C LEU A 17 6.52 14.57 13.65
N SER A 18 5.39 14.07 14.16
CA SER A 18 4.13 14.83 14.18
C SER A 18 4.14 16.04 15.11
N ALA A 19 5.14 16.14 16.01
CA ALA A 19 5.36 17.33 16.84
C ALA A 19 6.10 18.45 16.08
N LEU A 20 6.67 18.14 14.91
CA LEU A 20 7.30 19.11 14.02
C LEU A 20 6.28 19.61 12.98
N GLU A 21 6.58 20.72 12.32
CA GLU A 21 5.77 21.27 11.23
C GLU A 21 5.95 20.47 9.93
N VAL A 22 5.44 19.24 9.92
CA VAL A 22 5.52 18.32 8.77
C VAL A 22 4.12 17.93 8.32
N ASP A 23 3.77 18.25 7.09
CA ASP A 23 2.42 17.98 6.55
C ASP A 23 2.21 16.52 6.11
N THR A 24 3.29 15.85 5.70
CA THR A 24 3.20 14.51 5.08
C THR A 24 4.38 13.60 5.45
N LEU A 25 4.05 12.40 5.92
CA LEU A 25 4.98 11.30 6.14
C LEU A 25 4.79 10.25 5.05
N HIS A 26 5.88 9.88 4.38
CA HIS A 26 5.94 8.78 3.45
C HIS A 26 6.61 7.58 4.10
N PHE A 27 5.87 6.50 4.29
CA PHE A 27 6.41 5.23 4.75
C PHE A 27 6.68 4.29 3.58
N TYR A 28 7.85 3.65 3.57
CA TYR A 28 8.21 2.68 2.54
C TYR A 28 8.54 1.32 3.14
N ALA A 29 7.83 0.29 2.68
CA ALA A 29 8.13 -1.12 2.89
C ALA A 29 9.07 -1.65 1.79
N ASP A 30 9.40 -2.93 1.82
CA ASP A 30 10.11 -3.58 0.71
C ASP A 30 9.22 -3.73 -0.54
N GLU A 31 9.78 -4.31 -1.61
CA GLU A 31 9.05 -4.51 -2.87
C GLU A 31 7.87 -5.49 -2.77
N TYR A 32 7.85 -6.31 -1.73
CA TYR A 32 6.79 -7.28 -1.45
C TYR A 32 5.74 -6.73 -0.47
N GLY A 33 5.95 -5.55 0.11
CA GLY A 33 5.04 -4.95 1.11
C GLY A 33 5.34 -5.37 2.56
N ASN A 34 6.52 -5.93 2.80
CA ASN A 34 6.96 -6.41 4.11
C ASN A 34 7.74 -5.36 4.89
N GLU A 35 7.68 -5.49 6.22
CA GLU A 35 8.49 -4.73 7.17
C GLU A 35 9.99 -4.88 6.91
N LEU A 36 10.71 -3.77 6.97
CA LEU A 36 12.16 -3.74 6.83
C LEU A 36 12.84 -4.16 8.15
N ASN A 37 13.95 -4.89 8.03
CA ASN A 37 14.83 -5.26 9.14
C ASN A 37 14.13 -6.05 10.27
N ALA A 38 13.15 -6.91 9.91
CA ALA A 38 12.44 -7.77 10.85
C ALA A 38 12.67 -9.25 10.51
N GLU A 39 12.91 -10.08 11.53
CA GLU A 39 13.03 -11.54 11.37
C GLU A 39 11.68 -12.17 10.98
N HIS A 40 10.60 -11.63 11.55
CA HIS A 40 9.22 -11.97 11.21
C HIS A 40 8.51 -10.70 10.73
N PRO A 41 8.65 -10.35 9.44
CA PRO A 41 8.15 -9.09 8.94
C PRO A 41 6.62 -9.07 8.95
N ARG A 42 6.06 -7.95 9.39
CA ARG A 42 4.63 -7.67 9.25
C ARG A 42 4.32 -7.21 7.84
N PHE A 43 3.11 -7.48 7.38
CA PHE A 43 2.63 -6.99 6.11
C PHE A 43 2.09 -5.55 6.20
N LEU A 44 2.03 -4.87 5.07
CA LEU A 44 1.75 -3.43 4.98
C LEU A 44 0.45 -3.01 5.67
N ASN A 45 -0.61 -3.81 5.56
CA ASN A 45 -1.90 -3.57 6.20
C ASN A 45 -1.80 -3.43 7.74
N GLU A 46 -1.11 -4.34 8.41
CA GLU A 46 -0.87 -4.27 9.86
C GLU A 46 -0.05 -3.05 10.24
N MET A 47 0.97 -2.75 9.44
CA MET A 47 1.89 -1.64 9.69
C MET A 47 1.20 -0.29 9.52
N ILE A 48 0.41 -0.11 8.45
CA ILE A 48 -0.44 1.07 8.25
C ILE A 48 -1.34 1.26 9.47
N ARG A 49 -2.03 0.21 9.89
CA ARG A 49 -2.95 0.25 11.03
C ARG A 49 -2.23 0.62 12.33
N LYS A 50 -1.04 0.07 12.57
CA LYS A 50 -0.23 0.38 13.75
C LYS A 50 0.18 1.86 13.78
N VAL A 51 0.64 2.41 12.66
CA VAL A 51 0.99 3.84 12.55
C VAL A 51 -0.25 4.72 12.74
N HIS A 52 -1.35 4.39 12.05
CA HIS A 52 -2.61 5.11 12.14
C HIS A 52 -3.11 5.19 13.58
N LEU A 53 -3.24 4.06 14.27
CA LEU A 53 -3.72 3.99 15.65
C LEU A 53 -2.77 4.70 16.63
N LYS A 54 -1.45 4.63 16.41
CA LYS A 54 -0.49 5.36 17.25
C LYS A 54 -0.72 6.87 17.20
N LEU A 55 -1.01 7.41 16.02
CA LEU A 55 -1.28 8.85 15.84
C LEU A 55 -2.69 9.25 16.30
N VAL A 56 -3.68 8.34 16.19
CA VAL A 56 -5.02 8.55 16.77
C VAL A 56 -4.91 8.65 18.30
N ASN A 57 -4.21 7.70 18.93
CA ASN A 57 -3.99 7.69 20.38
C ASN A 57 -3.14 8.88 20.85
N GLY A 58 -2.33 9.44 19.97
CA GLY A 58 -1.56 10.67 20.21
C GLY A 58 -2.31 11.97 19.90
N PHE A 59 -3.58 11.92 19.49
CA PHE A 59 -4.42 13.08 19.11
C PHE A 59 -3.85 13.96 17.97
N VAL A 60 -2.98 13.39 17.14
CA VAL A 60 -2.26 14.10 16.07
C VAL A 60 -2.63 13.61 14.67
N ARG A 61 -3.47 12.57 14.55
CA ARG A 61 -3.78 11.93 13.26
C ARG A 61 -4.31 12.90 12.19
N GLN A 62 -5.09 13.91 12.56
CA GLN A 62 -5.69 14.85 11.60
C GLN A 62 -4.71 15.91 11.08
N ARG A 63 -3.56 16.08 11.72
CA ARG A 63 -2.58 17.12 11.37
C ARG A 63 -1.63 16.70 10.27
N ILE A 64 -1.54 15.39 10.00
CA ILE A 64 -0.49 14.83 9.15
C ILE A 64 -1.05 13.81 8.16
N ASN A 65 -0.60 13.90 6.92
CA ASN A 65 -0.94 12.97 5.87
C ASN A 65 0.01 11.76 5.91
N LEU A 66 -0.55 10.57 5.83
CA LEU A 66 0.18 9.30 5.82
C LEU A 66 0.09 8.68 4.42
N VAL A 67 1.23 8.60 3.75
CA VAL A 67 1.35 7.97 2.43
C VAL A 67 2.24 6.74 2.55
N PHE A 68 1.85 5.63 1.92
CA PHE A 68 2.57 4.36 2.02
C PHE A 68 3.00 3.83 0.65
N SER A 69 4.15 3.17 0.58
CA SER A 69 4.67 2.53 -0.64
C SER A 69 5.30 1.16 -0.34
N GLY A 70 5.55 0.39 -1.39
CA GLY A 70 6.10 -0.97 -1.31
C GLY A 70 4.98 -2.02 -1.37
N GLY A 71 5.06 -2.95 -2.32
CA GLY A 71 4.06 -4.03 -2.51
C GLY A 71 2.67 -3.59 -3.00
N ILE A 72 2.49 -2.33 -3.44
CA ILE A 72 1.22 -1.84 -3.97
C ILE A 72 1.13 -2.18 -5.47
N ALA A 73 0.55 -3.33 -5.79
CA ALA A 73 0.48 -3.86 -7.15
C ALA A 73 -0.88 -3.66 -7.83
N MET A 74 -1.98 -3.54 -7.07
CA MET A 74 -3.35 -3.57 -7.59
C MET A 74 -4.23 -2.47 -6.99
N ALA A 75 -5.34 -2.15 -7.67
CA ALA A 75 -6.28 -1.12 -7.23
C ALA A 75 -6.89 -1.44 -5.85
N GLU A 76 -7.17 -2.71 -5.56
CA GLU A 76 -7.67 -3.09 -4.23
C GLU A 76 -6.65 -2.90 -3.11
N HIS A 77 -5.33 -2.92 -3.40
CA HIS A 77 -4.31 -2.63 -2.40
C HIS A 77 -4.41 -1.17 -1.95
N MET A 78 -4.69 -0.25 -2.87
CA MET A 78 -4.95 1.16 -2.55
C MET A 78 -6.17 1.29 -1.63
N ALA A 79 -7.30 0.69 -2.00
CA ALA A 79 -8.53 0.76 -1.20
C ALA A 79 -8.32 0.18 0.21
N LYS A 80 -7.70 -1.00 0.33
CA LYS A 80 -7.38 -1.64 1.61
C LYS A 80 -6.41 -0.81 2.45
N SER A 81 -5.42 -0.19 1.82
CA SER A 81 -4.46 0.69 2.52
C SER A 81 -5.16 1.91 3.12
N ILE A 82 -6.06 2.55 2.37
CA ILE A 82 -6.87 3.66 2.87
C ILE A 82 -7.73 3.18 4.05
N ILE A 83 -8.42 2.05 3.91
CA ILE A 83 -9.23 1.45 4.99
C ILE A 83 -8.40 1.20 6.26
N CYS A 84 -7.16 0.71 6.11
CA CYS A 84 -6.26 0.48 7.24
C CYS A 84 -5.76 1.77 7.90
N GLY A 85 -5.92 2.93 7.24
CA GLY A 85 -5.64 4.23 7.83
C GLY A 85 -4.69 5.13 7.05
N ALA A 86 -4.32 4.77 5.82
CA ALA A 86 -3.57 5.64 4.91
C ALA A 86 -4.44 6.79 4.36
N ASP A 87 -3.80 7.91 4.02
CA ASP A 87 -4.43 8.99 3.24
C ASP A 87 -4.21 8.79 1.73
N GLY A 88 -3.20 8.00 1.35
CA GLY A 88 -2.93 7.61 -0.02
C GLY A 88 -1.80 6.58 -0.10
N VAL A 89 -1.54 6.11 -1.32
CA VAL A 89 -0.44 5.20 -1.62
C VAL A 89 0.43 5.77 -2.73
N ILE A 90 1.71 5.39 -2.76
CA ILE A 90 2.58 5.64 -3.91
C ILE A 90 2.54 4.43 -4.82
N VAL A 91 2.33 4.67 -6.10
CA VAL A 91 2.32 3.65 -7.16
C VAL A 91 3.69 3.67 -7.85
N ASP A 92 4.39 2.55 -7.84
CA ASP A 92 5.75 2.40 -8.37
C ASP A 92 5.81 1.43 -9.56
N PHE A 93 5.94 0.13 -9.32
CA PHE A 93 6.00 -0.90 -10.36
C PHE A 93 4.79 -0.90 -11.29
N PRO A 94 3.55 -0.65 -10.83
CA PRO A 94 2.42 -0.61 -11.75
C PRO A 94 2.57 0.46 -12.85
N LEU A 95 3.22 1.59 -12.57
CA LEU A 95 3.51 2.61 -13.59
C LEU A 95 4.54 2.11 -14.61
N LEU A 96 5.54 1.35 -14.18
CA LEU A 96 6.49 0.71 -15.08
C LEU A 96 5.80 -0.39 -15.91
N ILE A 97 4.90 -1.17 -15.32
CA ILE A 97 4.11 -2.19 -16.02
C ILE A 97 3.18 -1.53 -17.05
N ALA A 98 2.63 -0.36 -16.74
CA ALA A 98 1.88 0.43 -17.72
C ALA A 98 2.74 0.75 -18.95
N LEU A 99 4.04 0.97 -18.78
CA LEU A 99 5.03 1.13 -19.85
C LEU A 99 5.57 -0.20 -20.40
N GLU A 100 4.88 -1.31 -20.19
CA GLU A 100 5.21 -2.66 -20.70
C GLU A 100 6.42 -3.33 -20.00
N CYS A 101 6.83 -2.83 -18.83
CA CYS A 101 7.82 -3.52 -18.00
C CYS A 101 7.35 -4.95 -17.67
N ARG A 102 8.23 -5.92 -17.92
CA ARG A 102 7.97 -7.36 -17.67
C ARG A 102 8.45 -7.85 -16.31
N LEU A 103 8.89 -6.95 -15.43
CA LEU A 103 9.52 -7.28 -14.14
C LEU A 103 10.62 -8.36 -14.26
N CYS A 104 11.39 -8.34 -15.35
CA CYS A 104 12.43 -9.34 -15.61
C CYS A 104 13.74 -9.11 -14.83
N TYR A 105 13.82 -8.00 -14.07
CA TYR A 105 14.96 -7.58 -13.25
C TYR A 105 16.31 -7.47 -13.96
N ARG A 106 16.34 -7.48 -15.31
CA ARG A 106 17.55 -7.28 -16.12
C ARG A 106 18.18 -5.91 -15.89
N CYS A 107 17.36 -4.88 -15.76
CA CYS A 107 17.81 -3.51 -15.45
C CYS A 107 18.54 -3.40 -14.10
N ARG A 108 18.29 -4.30 -13.12
CA ARG A 108 19.05 -4.33 -11.86
C ARG A 108 20.47 -4.89 -12.02
N LYS A 109 20.74 -5.54 -13.15
CA LYS A 109 22.03 -6.15 -13.51
C LYS A 109 22.69 -5.41 -14.66
N ASP A 110 22.27 -4.17 -14.93
CA ASP A 110 22.74 -3.34 -16.04
C ASP A 110 22.62 -4.01 -17.43
N LEU A 111 21.62 -4.90 -17.58
CA LEU A 111 21.31 -5.57 -18.84
C LEU A 111 20.16 -4.86 -19.55
N SER A 112 20.20 -4.87 -20.89
CA SER A 112 19.17 -4.28 -21.75
C SER A 112 17.76 -4.79 -21.43
N CYS A 113 16.79 -3.88 -21.42
CA CYS A 113 15.40 -4.23 -21.16
C CYS A 113 14.73 -4.81 -22.42
N PRO A 114 14.11 -6.01 -22.34
CA PRO A 114 13.36 -6.56 -23.48
C PRO A 114 12.19 -5.70 -23.94
N ALA A 115 11.63 -4.90 -23.03
CA ALA A 115 10.55 -3.95 -23.31
C ALA A 115 11.06 -2.58 -23.80
N LYS A 116 12.39 -2.39 -23.90
CA LYS A 116 13.03 -1.16 -24.39
C LYS A 116 12.64 0.12 -23.62
N ILE A 117 12.19 -0.02 -22.36
CA ILE A 117 11.86 1.12 -21.48
C ILE A 117 13.09 1.92 -21.05
N ASP A 118 14.28 1.35 -21.23
CA ASP A 118 15.59 1.96 -21.04
C ASP A 118 15.99 2.90 -22.19
N ASN A 119 15.25 2.90 -23.30
CA ASN A 119 15.41 3.85 -24.40
C ASN A 119 14.47 5.06 -24.24
N THR A 120 14.58 6.02 -25.18
CA THR A 120 13.66 7.16 -25.24
C THR A 120 12.22 6.69 -25.46
N ILE A 121 11.36 7.01 -24.50
CA ILE A 121 9.91 6.80 -24.58
C ILE A 121 9.27 8.09 -25.12
N ASP A 122 8.31 7.96 -26.04
CA ASP A 122 7.47 9.09 -26.43
C ASP A 122 6.65 9.57 -25.22
N PRO A 123 6.83 10.83 -24.75
CA PRO A 123 6.17 11.30 -23.54
C PRO A 123 4.63 11.28 -23.63
N GLN A 124 4.06 11.50 -24.81
CA GLN A 124 2.61 11.47 -25.00
C GLN A 124 2.05 10.06 -24.85
N TRP A 125 2.65 9.08 -25.52
CA TRP A 125 2.31 7.67 -25.36
C TRP A 125 2.49 7.19 -23.91
N GLY A 126 3.63 7.48 -23.29
CA GLY A 126 3.95 7.03 -21.94
C GLY A 126 3.01 7.60 -20.88
N SER A 127 2.76 8.91 -20.93
CA SER A 127 1.83 9.58 -20.01
C SER A 127 0.40 9.09 -20.18
N GLN A 128 -0.07 8.90 -21.42
CA GLN A 128 -1.42 8.40 -21.67
C GLN A 128 -1.62 6.99 -21.07
N ARG A 129 -0.62 6.12 -21.12
CA ARG A 129 -0.70 4.78 -20.50
C ARG A 129 -0.77 4.84 -18.98
N MET A 130 0.02 5.71 -18.36
CA MET A 130 -0.06 5.92 -16.90
C MET A 130 -1.42 6.52 -16.51
N ILE A 131 -1.93 7.49 -17.27
CA ILE A 131 -3.26 8.08 -17.05
C ILE A 131 -4.34 7.00 -17.15
N ASN A 132 -4.28 6.12 -18.16
CA ASN A 132 -5.25 5.04 -18.32
C ASN A 132 -5.23 4.08 -17.13
N LEU A 133 -4.04 3.68 -16.65
CA LEU A 133 -3.92 2.83 -15.47
C LEU A 133 -4.49 3.50 -14.21
N MET A 134 -4.11 4.76 -13.96
CA MET A 134 -4.59 5.50 -12.79
C MET A 134 -6.09 5.78 -12.86
N GLY A 135 -6.63 6.01 -14.07
CA GLY A 135 -8.07 6.12 -14.31
C GLY A 135 -8.81 4.82 -14.01
N ALA A 136 -8.26 3.67 -14.40
CA ALA A 136 -8.82 2.37 -14.05
C ALA A 136 -8.83 2.13 -12.53
N TRP A 137 -7.74 2.47 -11.83
CA TRP A 137 -7.67 2.38 -10.36
C TRP A 137 -8.66 3.32 -9.67
N HIS A 138 -8.83 4.53 -10.21
CA HIS A 138 -9.82 5.48 -9.72
C HIS A 138 -11.25 4.95 -9.86
N ASN A 139 -11.61 4.37 -11.02
CA ASN A 139 -12.92 3.75 -11.23
C ASN A 139 -13.15 2.59 -10.26
N GLN A 140 -12.17 1.72 -10.08
CA GLN A 140 -12.24 0.62 -9.10
C GLN A 140 -12.44 1.12 -7.67
N LEU A 141 -11.75 2.21 -7.28
CA LEU A 141 -11.97 2.81 -5.97
C LEU A 141 -13.41 3.34 -5.83
N ILE A 142 -13.95 4.01 -6.84
CA ILE A 142 -15.34 4.49 -6.83
C ILE A 142 -16.32 3.33 -6.70
N GLU A 143 -16.12 2.24 -7.43
CA GLU A 143 -16.96 1.04 -7.36
C GLU A 143 -16.97 0.44 -5.95
N VAL A 144 -15.79 0.24 -5.36
CA VAL A 144 -15.65 -0.26 -3.97
C VAL A 144 -16.31 0.68 -2.98
N MET A 145 -16.08 1.99 -3.09
CA MET A 145 -16.70 2.99 -2.22
C MET A 145 -18.23 2.99 -2.37
N GLY A 146 -18.73 2.90 -3.60
CA GLY A 146 -20.15 2.83 -3.91
C GLY A 146 -20.82 1.61 -3.30
N ALA A 147 -20.20 0.43 -3.41
CA ALA A 147 -20.67 -0.80 -2.78
C ALA A 147 -20.71 -0.70 -1.24
N MET A 148 -19.82 0.10 -0.65
CA MET A 148 -19.80 0.38 0.80
C MET A 148 -20.78 1.49 1.23
N GLY A 149 -21.42 2.20 0.29
CA GLY A 149 -22.25 3.38 0.58
C GLY A 149 -21.44 4.60 1.01
N ILE A 150 -20.17 4.69 0.62
CA ILE A 150 -19.27 5.78 0.97
C ILE A 150 -19.07 6.70 -0.24
N ARG A 151 -19.19 8.01 -0.04
CA ARG A 151 -19.12 9.02 -1.10
C ARG A 151 -17.81 9.82 -1.13
N GLU A 152 -16.93 9.61 -0.16
CA GLU A 152 -15.69 10.35 -0.01
C GLU A 152 -14.58 9.40 0.45
N ALA A 153 -13.44 9.39 -0.26
CA ALA A 153 -12.32 8.51 0.05
C ALA A 153 -11.79 8.68 1.48
N ARG A 154 -11.81 9.91 2.02
CA ARG A 154 -11.42 10.19 3.41
C ARG A 154 -12.26 9.41 4.43
N ARG A 155 -13.53 9.13 4.12
CA ARG A 155 -14.44 8.38 5.00
C ARG A 155 -14.16 6.88 5.00
N LEU A 156 -13.38 6.34 4.05
CA LEU A 156 -12.88 4.96 4.15
C LEU A 156 -11.83 4.81 5.25
N ARG A 157 -11.14 5.89 5.59
CA ARG A 157 -9.95 5.85 6.43
C ARG A 157 -10.29 5.38 7.84
N GLY A 158 -9.81 4.19 8.19
CA GLY A 158 -10.06 3.58 9.50
C GLY A 158 -11.35 2.76 9.57
N GLU A 159 -12.10 2.59 8.47
CA GLU A 159 -13.30 1.74 8.39
C GLU A 159 -12.94 0.23 8.33
N VAL A 160 -12.08 -0.23 9.24
CA VAL A 160 -11.52 -1.59 9.22
C VAL A 160 -12.61 -2.66 9.35
N GLY A 161 -13.76 -2.34 9.96
CA GLY A 161 -14.93 -3.22 10.01
C GLY A 161 -15.54 -3.58 8.64
N ARG A 162 -15.13 -2.89 7.56
CA ARG A 162 -15.52 -3.18 6.18
C ARG A 162 -14.41 -3.92 5.40
N SER A 163 -13.27 -4.17 6.03
CA SER A 163 -12.19 -4.96 5.44
C SER A 163 -12.35 -6.43 5.80
N MET A 164 -12.07 -7.30 4.84
CA MET A 164 -11.97 -8.73 5.07
C MET A 164 -10.50 -9.14 5.12
N TRP A 165 -10.11 -9.79 6.21
CA TRP A 165 -8.79 -10.35 6.42
C TRP A 165 -8.81 -11.81 6.05
N PHE A 166 -7.80 -12.25 5.31
CA PHE A 166 -7.76 -13.61 4.80
C PHE A 166 -7.72 -14.60 5.97
N GLU A 167 -6.93 -14.31 7.00
CA GLU A 167 -6.75 -15.15 8.18
C GLU A 167 -8.06 -15.32 8.97
N ASP A 168 -8.81 -14.23 9.12
CA ASP A 168 -10.11 -14.24 9.80
C ASP A 168 -11.14 -15.05 8.99
N LEU A 169 -11.26 -14.78 7.68
CA LEU A 169 -12.17 -15.50 6.79
C LEU A 169 -11.86 -17.00 6.73
N GLU A 170 -10.58 -17.36 6.67
CA GLU A 170 -10.13 -18.75 6.63
C GLU A 170 -10.49 -19.46 7.94
N MET A 171 -10.22 -18.84 9.08
CA MET A 171 -10.55 -19.40 10.38
C MET A 171 -12.06 -19.56 10.58
N GLU A 172 -12.86 -18.57 10.19
CA GLU A 172 -14.32 -18.61 10.30
C GLU A 172 -14.95 -19.68 9.39
N SER A 173 -14.47 -19.78 8.15
CA SER A 173 -15.05 -20.68 7.14
C SER A 173 -14.56 -22.12 7.27
N PHE A 174 -13.26 -22.31 7.52
CA PHE A 174 -12.61 -23.62 7.44
C PHE A 174 -12.13 -24.15 8.79
N GLY A 175 -11.93 -23.28 9.79
CA GLY A 175 -11.53 -23.67 11.14
C GLY A 175 -12.46 -24.71 11.80
N PRO A 176 -13.81 -24.61 11.67
CA PRO A 176 -14.72 -25.61 12.23
C PRO A 176 -14.55 -27.02 11.64
N ILE A 177 -14.10 -27.12 10.38
CA ILE A 177 -14.01 -28.39 9.64
C ILE A 177 -12.59 -28.96 9.75
N PHE A 178 -11.58 -28.12 9.52
CA PHE A 178 -10.18 -28.54 9.36
C PHE A 178 -9.29 -28.16 10.56
N GLY A 179 -9.81 -27.40 11.53
CA GLY A 179 -9.03 -26.89 12.65
C GLY A 179 -8.06 -25.78 12.25
N LYS A 180 -7.01 -25.58 13.05
CA LYS A 180 -6.00 -24.55 12.78
C LYS A 180 -5.17 -24.89 11.55
N ARG A 181 -4.92 -23.89 10.71
CA ARG A 181 -4.00 -23.98 9.59
C ARG A 181 -2.60 -24.39 10.06
N LYS A 182 -2.03 -25.41 9.42
CA LYS A 182 -0.72 -25.97 9.78
C LYS A 182 0.46 -25.32 9.06
N ILE A 183 0.20 -24.63 7.94
CA ILE A 183 1.23 -24.03 7.07
C ILE A 183 0.75 -22.63 6.71
N ALA A 184 1.45 -21.57 7.13
CA ALA A 184 1.20 -20.21 6.62
C ALA A 184 1.36 -20.20 5.09
N GLY A 185 0.52 -19.45 4.36
CA GLY A 185 0.47 -19.45 2.89
C GLY A 185 1.83 -19.29 2.21
N LEU A 186 1.90 -19.71 0.93
CA LEU A 186 3.10 -19.71 0.08
C LEU A 186 4.00 -18.51 0.39
N LYS A 187 5.20 -18.82 0.90
CA LYS A 187 6.28 -17.85 1.12
C LYS A 187 6.69 -17.16 -0.17
#